data_AF-A0A5A9GDQ2-F1
#
_entry.id   AF-A0A5A9GDQ2-F1
#
_cell.length_a   1.000
_cell.length_b   1.000
_cell.length_c   1.000
_cell.angle_alpha   90.00
_cell.angle_beta   90.00
_cell.angle_gamma   90.00
#
_symmetry.space_group_name_H-M   'P 1'
#
loop_
_entity.id
_entity.type
_entity.pdbx_description
1 polymer ?
#
loop_
_entity_poly.entity_id
_entity_poly.type
_entity_poly.pdbx_seq_one_letter_code
_entity_poly.pdbx_strand_id
1 'polypeptide(L)'
;MRRYGTAIETATVKDGQQLGRYRLLDLIGRDGDARLHRALDTNGQAVALWTVPLACLCADAAGLERFRRMASAAARLSHPAIPAILASGEHAGTAFVATTLAEGRTLAARLADGPLEWDEAVPTLDRVLSALSTAHRAGVVHGALNADSILHAGPVAVVTGFGRAALSTAPADRRADVTAAARLTERLLAGHDERPGVAALLARLRDEGAGAFPEAGDLRRAVTALGGAPVPPAAAAPVRARRWPLWLGGVALMGALAAVAVLMSRPPPSLPPALPPVPAMTEEAAPEQTPQPMAPRQPPVAAVSEALRSIPCALVSVETTGGRLLVSGAVAGDRVETAVRETVEALAGGWDHGFDLARADARFCTPLGSVATALDANRGLAEPLTVTVQDGPGLDDGDPLVLEIRAPARPVQLQVDYFTIDGSVVHLLPNPSDSAIALAAGASRRLGERKEDGKPGIGRSWTIGPPYGTEMLLTIATAAPLFPTQRPEQEPAADYLSALADALARLPDDAPAALADARFIKTGP
;
A
#
# COMPACT_ATOMS: atom_id res chain seq x y z
N MET A 1 -1.75 2.33 -29.33
CA MET A 1 -2.79 3.19 -28.72
C MET A 1 -4.02 2.33 -28.40
N ARG A 2 -4.13 1.81 -27.17
CA ARG A 2 -5.31 1.04 -26.74
C ARG A 2 -6.37 2.03 -26.24
N ARG A 3 -7.55 2.04 -26.88
CA ARG A 3 -8.72 2.83 -26.51
C ARG A 3 -9.37 2.21 -25.27
N TYR A 4 -9.45 2.95 -24.17
CA TYR A 4 -10.38 2.64 -23.07
C TYR A 4 -11.70 3.34 -23.37
N GLY A 5 -12.62 2.63 -24.03
CA GLY A 5 -14.01 3.03 -24.18
C GLY A 5 -14.84 2.28 -23.14
N THR A 6 -15.29 2.98 -22.09
CA THR A 6 -16.28 2.45 -21.15
C THR A 6 -17.67 2.67 -21.76
N ALA A 7 -18.18 1.67 -22.46
CA ALA A 7 -19.59 1.62 -22.82
C ALA A 7 -20.42 1.27 -21.57
N ILE A 8 -21.46 2.04 -21.30
CA ILE A 8 -22.47 1.69 -20.28
C ILE A 8 -23.31 0.55 -20.89
N GLU A 9 -22.90 -0.68 -20.60
CA GLU A 9 -23.65 -1.87 -20.96
C GLU A 9 -24.64 -2.17 -19.82
N THR A 10 -25.91 -1.84 -20.03
CA THR A 10 -27.02 -2.28 -19.17
C THR A 10 -27.17 -3.79 -19.26
N ALA A 11 -26.43 -4.51 -18.42
CA ALA A 11 -26.66 -5.91 -18.16
C ALA A 11 -27.78 -6.03 -17.11
N THR A 12 -28.93 -6.56 -17.52
CA THR A 12 -30.01 -6.96 -16.61
C THR A 12 -29.48 -8.01 -15.64
N VAL A 13 -29.31 -7.61 -14.38
CA VAL A 13 -29.08 -8.53 -13.27
C VAL A 13 -30.34 -9.38 -13.12
N LYS A 14 -30.20 -10.70 -12.90
CA LYS A 14 -31.35 -11.57 -12.60
C LYS A 14 -32.15 -10.94 -11.46
N ASP A 15 -33.45 -10.77 -11.71
CA ASP A 15 -34.44 -10.25 -10.77
C ASP A 15 -34.23 -10.85 -9.36
N GLY A 16 -34.06 -9.99 -8.35
CA GLY A 16 -34.24 -10.38 -6.94
C GLY A 16 -33.02 -10.84 -6.13
N GLN A 17 -31.77 -10.55 -6.55
CA GLN A 17 -30.65 -10.75 -5.61
C GLN A 17 -30.80 -9.79 -4.42
N GLN A 18 -30.77 -10.35 -3.20
CA GLN A 18 -30.92 -9.59 -1.96
C GLN A 18 -29.56 -9.50 -1.25
N LEU A 19 -29.16 -8.28 -0.87
CA LEU A 19 -27.99 -8.01 -0.04
C LEU A 19 -28.45 -7.37 1.27
N GLY A 20 -28.65 -8.21 2.29
CA GLY A 20 -29.24 -7.80 3.55
C GLY A 20 -30.63 -7.18 3.34
N ARG A 21 -30.77 -5.89 3.66
CA ARG A 21 -32.02 -5.13 3.50
C ARG A 21 -32.26 -4.56 2.12
N TYR A 22 -31.31 -4.73 1.19
CA TYR A 22 -31.39 -4.14 -0.14
C TYR A 22 -31.74 -5.18 -1.19
N ARG A 23 -32.79 -4.92 -1.96
CA ARG A 23 -33.10 -5.67 -3.18
C ARG A 23 -32.42 -5.00 -4.35
N LEU A 24 -31.46 -5.67 -4.98
CA LEU A 24 -30.77 -5.14 -6.14
C LEU A 24 -31.71 -5.17 -7.35
N LEU A 25 -31.75 -4.05 -8.08
CA LEU A 25 -32.48 -3.89 -9.34
C LEU A 25 -31.47 -3.89 -10.50
N ASP A 26 -31.17 -2.71 -11.04
CA ASP A 26 -30.31 -2.53 -12.20
C ASP A 26 -28.85 -2.30 -11.79
N LEU A 27 -27.91 -2.88 -12.53
CA LEU A 27 -26.51 -2.47 -12.47
C LEU A 27 -26.32 -1.20 -13.30
N ILE A 28 -26.03 -0.08 -12.64
CA ILE A 28 -25.93 1.25 -13.26
C ILE A 28 -24.49 1.74 -13.43
N GLY A 29 -23.50 1.03 -12.86
CA GLY A 29 -22.08 1.36 -13.05
C GLY A 29 -21.12 0.26 -12.57
N ARG A 30 -19.89 0.29 -13.10
CA ARG A 30 -18.77 -0.58 -12.68
C ARG A 30 -17.48 0.23 -12.61
N ASP A 31 -16.64 -0.08 -11.63
CA ASP A 31 -15.29 0.48 -11.52
C ASP A 31 -14.37 -0.55 -10.85
N GLY A 32 -13.48 -1.18 -11.62
CA GLY A 32 -12.73 -2.36 -11.17
C GLY A 32 -13.66 -3.46 -10.66
N ASP A 33 -13.46 -3.88 -9.41
CA ASP A 33 -14.30 -4.89 -8.73
C ASP A 33 -15.57 -4.29 -8.10
N ALA A 34 -15.64 -2.96 -7.98
CA ALA A 34 -16.79 -2.28 -7.41
C ALA A 34 -17.93 -2.18 -8.43
N ARG A 35 -19.15 -2.44 -7.96
CA ARG A 35 -20.37 -2.41 -8.74
C ARG A 35 -21.35 -1.44 -8.11
N LEU A 36 -21.94 -0.57 -8.92
CA LEU A 36 -22.99 0.34 -8.51
C LEU A 36 -24.33 -0.15 -9.02
N HIS A 37 -25.25 -0.42 -8.09
CA HIS A 37 -26.60 -0.86 -8.43
C HIS A 37 -27.63 0.21 -8.02
N ARG A 38 -28.70 0.32 -8.79
CA ARG A 38 -29.97 0.81 -8.27
C ARG A 38 -30.55 -0.31 -7.40
N ALA A 39 -30.96 0.01 -6.18
CA ALA A 39 -31.55 -0.96 -5.26
C ALA A 39 -32.76 -0.35 -4.54
N LEU A 40 -33.59 -1.19 -3.93
CA LEU A 40 -34.66 -0.79 -3.04
C LEU A 40 -34.34 -1.20 -1.62
N ASP A 41 -34.53 -0.31 -0.65
CA ASP A 41 -34.50 -0.66 0.77
C ASP A 41 -35.76 -1.43 1.20
N THR A 42 -35.85 -1.80 2.48
CA THR A 42 -37.02 -2.49 3.05
C THR A 42 -38.31 -1.67 3.00
N ASN A 43 -38.22 -0.35 2.84
CA ASN A 43 -39.37 0.55 2.73
C ASN A 43 -39.77 0.80 1.26
N GLY A 44 -39.06 0.20 0.30
CA GLY A 44 -39.28 0.42 -1.13
C GLY A 44 -38.69 1.75 -1.64
N GLN A 45 -37.81 2.40 -0.89
CA GLN A 45 -37.11 3.60 -1.36
C GLN A 45 -35.92 3.23 -2.26
N ALA A 46 -35.80 3.93 -3.39
CA ALA A 46 -34.70 3.74 -4.33
C ALA A 46 -33.39 4.34 -3.80
N VAL A 47 -32.33 3.54 -3.83
CA VAL A 47 -30.98 3.91 -3.38
C VAL A 47 -29.94 3.57 -4.45
N ALA A 48 -28.82 4.28 -4.41
CA ALA A 48 -27.62 3.90 -5.12
C ALA A 48 -26.75 3.05 -4.17
N LEU A 49 -26.48 1.80 -4.55
CA LEU A 49 -25.78 0.83 -3.73
C LEU A 49 -24.46 0.44 -4.40
N TRP A 50 -23.36 1.01 -3.89
CA TRP A 50 -22.02 0.53 -4.21
C TRP A 50 -21.76 -0.76 -3.45
N THR A 51 -21.24 -1.76 -4.15
CA THR A 51 -20.92 -3.09 -3.61
C THR A 51 -19.56 -3.53 -4.12
N VAL A 52 -18.79 -4.20 -3.28
CA VAL A 52 -17.54 -4.88 -3.67
C VAL A 52 -17.42 -6.16 -2.84
N PRO A 53 -16.92 -7.27 -3.42
CA PRO A 53 -16.62 -8.45 -2.62
C PRO A 53 -15.63 -8.08 -1.50
N LEU A 54 -15.90 -8.49 -0.26
CA LEU A 54 -15.02 -8.21 0.88
C LEU A 54 -13.60 -8.72 0.59
N ALA A 55 -13.50 -9.85 -0.08
CA ALA A 55 -12.22 -10.45 -0.49
C ALA A 55 -11.33 -9.51 -1.33
N CYS A 56 -11.91 -8.56 -2.08
CA CYS A 56 -11.15 -7.55 -2.83
C CYS A 56 -10.63 -6.43 -1.91
N LEU A 57 -11.35 -6.12 -0.83
CA LEU A 57 -10.90 -5.16 0.20
C LEU A 57 -9.96 -5.80 1.23
N CYS A 58 -10.09 -7.10 1.46
CA CYS A 58 -9.31 -7.87 2.44
C CYS A 58 -7.94 -8.33 1.91
N ALA A 59 -7.62 -8.09 0.63
CA ALA A 59 -6.26 -8.28 0.10
C ALA A 59 -5.25 -7.26 0.68
N ASP A 60 -5.75 -6.16 1.23
CA ASP A 60 -4.99 -5.09 1.92
C ASP A 60 -5.77 -4.69 3.19
N ALA A 61 -5.24 -4.92 4.41
CA ALA A 61 -5.94 -4.51 5.64
C ALA A 61 -6.16 -3.00 5.72
N ALA A 62 -5.33 -2.21 5.04
CA ALA A 62 -5.59 -0.78 4.91
C ALA A 62 -6.83 -0.52 4.05
N GLY A 63 -7.25 -1.41 3.15
CA GLY A 63 -8.49 -1.33 2.38
C GLY A 63 -9.75 -1.47 3.22
N LEU A 64 -9.82 -2.49 4.08
CA LEU A 64 -10.97 -2.68 4.97
C LEU A 64 -11.05 -1.60 6.06
N GLU A 65 -9.91 -1.17 6.59
CA GLU A 65 -9.89 -0.08 7.56
C GLU A 65 -10.13 1.28 6.90
N ARG A 66 -9.65 1.53 5.66
CA ARG A 66 -10.09 2.66 4.84
C ARG A 66 -11.60 2.60 4.61
N PHE A 67 -12.16 1.43 4.33
CA PHE A 67 -13.59 1.24 4.19
C PHE A 67 -14.34 1.69 5.45
N ARG A 68 -13.94 1.19 6.63
CA ARG A 68 -14.55 1.53 7.93
C ARG A 68 -14.37 2.99 8.32
N ARG A 69 -13.17 3.55 8.16
CA ARG A 69 -12.89 4.97 8.42
C ARG A 69 -13.69 5.88 7.50
N MET A 70 -13.73 5.59 6.20
CA MET A 70 -14.52 6.37 5.27
C MET A 70 -16.02 6.20 5.49
N ALA A 71 -16.50 4.99 5.80
CA ALA A 71 -17.88 4.77 6.23
C ALA A 71 -18.26 5.65 7.43
N SER A 72 -17.38 5.72 8.44
CA SER A 72 -17.57 6.55 9.65
C SER A 72 -17.40 8.06 9.38
N ALA A 73 -16.48 8.46 8.52
CA ALA A 73 -16.26 9.86 8.15
C ALA A 73 -17.38 10.39 7.26
N ALA A 74 -17.84 9.56 6.32
CA ALA A 74 -18.83 9.96 5.34
C ALA A 74 -20.27 9.94 5.91
N ALA A 75 -20.52 9.26 7.03
CA ALA A 75 -21.74 9.44 7.83
C ALA A 75 -21.91 10.87 8.40
N ARG A 76 -20.81 11.63 8.52
CA ARG A 76 -20.82 13.05 8.94
C ARG A 76 -20.83 14.02 7.77
N LEU A 77 -20.78 13.52 6.54
CA LEU A 77 -20.70 14.34 5.33
C LEU A 77 -22.10 14.77 4.90
N SER A 78 -22.38 16.06 5.02
CA SER A 78 -23.64 16.67 4.57
C SER A 78 -23.33 17.86 3.66
N HIS A 79 -23.78 17.78 2.41
CA HIS A 79 -23.63 18.85 1.43
C HIS A 79 -24.66 18.66 0.30
N PRO A 80 -25.31 19.73 -0.21
CA PRO A 80 -26.38 19.62 -1.22
C PRO A 80 -25.92 19.10 -2.60
N ALA A 81 -24.62 19.04 -2.85
CA ALA A 81 -24.04 18.45 -4.05
C ALA A 81 -23.37 17.08 -3.79
N ILE A 82 -23.63 16.47 -2.63
CA ILE A 82 -23.15 15.13 -2.26
C ILE A 82 -24.38 14.28 -1.89
N PRO A 83 -24.60 13.12 -2.53
CA PRO A 83 -25.65 12.20 -2.12
C PRO A 83 -25.48 11.82 -0.64
N ALA A 84 -26.57 11.87 0.13
CA ALA A 84 -26.51 11.51 1.53
C ALA A 84 -26.22 10.01 1.68
N ILE A 85 -25.32 9.67 2.59
CA ILE A 85 -25.02 8.27 2.90
C ILE A 85 -26.08 7.77 3.87
N LEU A 86 -26.80 6.75 3.43
CA LEU A 86 -27.92 6.17 4.17
C LEU A 86 -27.45 5.03 5.08
N ALA A 87 -26.50 4.23 4.58
CA ALA A 87 -25.87 3.17 5.36
C ALA A 87 -24.58 2.71 4.70
N SER A 88 -23.74 2.02 5.46
CA SER A 88 -22.61 1.25 4.97
C SER A 88 -22.41 0.04 5.86
N GLY A 89 -21.83 -1.03 5.32
CA GLY A 89 -21.56 -2.22 6.10
C GLY A 89 -21.14 -3.39 5.25
N GLU A 90 -21.26 -4.57 5.83
CA GLU A 90 -20.81 -5.82 5.23
C GLU A 90 -21.97 -6.83 5.31
N HIS A 91 -22.22 -7.57 4.24
CA HIS A 91 -23.22 -8.63 4.22
C HIS A 91 -22.80 -9.74 3.27
N ALA A 92 -22.87 -11.00 3.73
CA ALA A 92 -22.55 -12.18 2.92
C ALA A 92 -21.22 -12.06 2.13
N GLY A 93 -20.17 -11.57 2.78
CA GLY A 93 -18.86 -11.39 2.14
C GLY A 93 -18.82 -10.28 1.08
N THR A 94 -19.73 -9.30 1.14
CA THR A 94 -19.77 -8.11 0.28
C THR A 94 -19.83 -6.85 1.13
N ALA A 95 -18.90 -5.93 0.92
CA ALA A 95 -18.96 -4.60 1.52
C ALA A 95 -19.85 -3.71 0.67
N PHE A 96 -20.64 -2.85 1.32
CA PHE A 96 -21.56 -1.95 0.62
C PHE A 96 -21.59 -0.55 1.22
N VAL A 97 -21.89 0.43 0.36
CA VAL A 97 -22.26 1.80 0.73
C VAL A 97 -23.56 2.14 0.00
N ALA A 98 -24.59 2.48 0.75
CA ALA A 98 -25.89 2.91 0.26
C ALA A 98 -26.00 4.44 0.37
N THR A 99 -26.32 5.11 -0.73
CA THR A 99 -26.57 6.55 -0.78
C THR A 99 -27.94 6.86 -1.36
N THR A 100 -28.44 8.06 -1.12
CA THR A 100 -29.60 8.57 -1.86
C THR A 100 -29.33 8.47 -3.36
N LEU A 101 -30.30 8.00 -4.13
CA LEU A 101 -30.21 7.98 -5.58
C LEU A 101 -30.36 9.41 -6.10
N ALA A 102 -29.35 9.90 -6.81
CA ALA A 102 -29.42 11.18 -7.51
C ALA A 102 -29.88 10.96 -8.95
N GLU A 103 -30.64 11.91 -9.48
CA GLU A 103 -31.17 11.89 -10.84
C GLU A 103 -30.37 12.82 -11.76
N GLY A 104 -30.40 12.54 -13.07
CA GLY A 104 -29.72 13.34 -14.10
C GLY A 104 -28.88 12.50 -15.06
N ARG A 105 -28.36 13.14 -16.11
CA ARG A 105 -27.35 12.54 -17.00
C ARG A 105 -25.97 12.76 -16.41
N THR A 106 -24.98 11.92 -16.75
CA THR A 106 -23.60 12.21 -16.36
C THR A 106 -23.12 13.49 -17.04
N LEU A 107 -22.25 14.25 -16.37
CA LEU A 107 -21.62 15.43 -16.96
C LEU A 107 -20.82 15.05 -18.20
N ALA A 108 -20.22 13.86 -18.24
CA ALA A 108 -19.58 13.33 -19.45
C ALA A 108 -20.56 13.21 -20.63
N ALA A 109 -21.75 12.64 -20.40
CA ALA A 109 -22.78 12.54 -21.42
C ALA A 109 -23.32 13.91 -21.85
N ARG A 110 -23.45 14.87 -20.92
CA ARG A 110 -23.82 16.25 -21.23
C ARG A 110 -22.75 16.97 -22.05
N LEU A 111 -21.48 16.75 -21.74
CA LEU A 111 -20.35 17.34 -22.47
C LEU A 111 -20.16 16.71 -23.86
N ALA A 112 -20.78 15.55 -24.13
CA ALA A 112 -20.82 14.97 -25.47
C ALA A 112 -21.75 15.76 -26.42
N ASP A 113 -22.76 16.44 -25.87
CA ASP A 113 -23.67 17.29 -26.64
C ASP A 113 -23.03 18.65 -27.01
N GLY A 114 -21.89 19.00 -26.39
CA GLY A 114 -21.16 20.23 -26.59
C GLY A 114 -20.63 20.83 -25.27
N PRO A 115 -19.79 21.87 -25.34
CA PRO A 115 -19.32 22.58 -24.15
C PRO A 115 -20.51 23.12 -23.32
N LEU A 116 -20.26 23.32 -22.02
CA LEU A 116 -21.25 24.01 -21.18
C LEU A 116 -21.23 25.51 -21.49
N GLU A 117 -22.40 26.12 -21.51
CA GLU A 117 -22.51 27.58 -21.52
C GLU A 117 -21.95 28.17 -20.23
N TRP A 118 -21.50 29.42 -20.27
CA TRP A 118 -20.84 30.06 -19.12
C TRP A 118 -21.67 30.00 -17.84
N ASP A 119 -22.96 30.32 -17.95
CA ASP A 119 -23.92 30.37 -16.85
C ASP A 119 -24.22 28.98 -16.27
N GLU A 120 -23.76 27.92 -16.93
CA GLU A 120 -23.83 26.53 -16.47
C GLU A 120 -22.47 26.02 -15.98
N ALA A 121 -21.37 26.41 -16.65
CA ALA A 121 -20.02 25.96 -16.36
C ALA A 121 -19.53 26.42 -14.98
N VAL A 122 -19.59 27.72 -14.68
CA VAL A 122 -19.07 28.27 -13.42
C VAL A 122 -19.86 27.76 -12.22
N PRO A 123 -21.21 27.76 -12.21
CA PRO A 123 -21.97 27.19 -11.10
C PRO A 123 -21.75 25.69 -10.92
N THR A 124 -21.58 24.93 -12.01
CA THR A 124 -21.24 23.50 -11.94
C THR A 124 -19.90 23.31 -11.24
N LEU A 125 -18.87 24.07 -11.64
CA LEU A 125 -17.55 24.01 -11.01
C LEU A 125 -17.58 24.43 -9.54
N ASP A 126 -18.27 25.53 -9.19
CA ASP A 126 -18.39 25.96 -7.79
C ASP A 126 -19.03 24.87 -6.92
N ARG A 127 -20.11 24.24 -7.39
CA ARG A 127 -20.78 23.14 -6.67
C ARG A 127 -19.88 21.92 -6.49
N VAL A 128 -19.19 21.49 -7.55
CA VAL A 128 -18.27 20.34 -7.52
C VAL A 128 -17.12 20.61 -6.56
N LEU A 129 -16.49 21.78 -6.65
CA LEU A 129 -15.36 22.16 -5.80
C LEU A 129 -15.79 22.40 -4.35
N SER A 130 -17.00 22.92 -4.12
CA SER A 130 -17.59 23.04 -2.78
C SER A 130 -17.83 21.68 -2.14
N ALA A 131 -18.37 20.72 -2.91
CA ALA A 131 -18.55 19.34 -2.46
C ALA A 131 -17.20 18.70 -2.09
N LEU A 132 -16.22 18.81 -2.98
CA LEU A 132 -14.89 18.25 -2.78
C LEU A 132 -14.18 18.85 -1.55
N SER A 133 -14.22 20.18 -1.42
CA SER A 133 -13.67 20.89 -0.28
C SER A 133 -14.34 20.48 1.04
N THR A 134 -15.65 20.26 1.03
CA THR A 134 -16.39 19.78 2.20
C THR A 134 -16.00 18.35 2.58
N ALA A 135 -15.87 17.46 1.59
CA ALA A 135 -15.38 16.10 1.80
C ALA A 135 -13.95 16.09 2.37
N HIS A 136 -13.03 16.87 1.80
CA HIS A 136 -11.64 16.94 2.26
C HIS A 136 -11.52 17.44 3.70
N ARG A 137 -12.31 18.44 4.11
CA ARG A 137 -12.37 18.92 5.50
C ARG A 137 -12.91 17.85 6.47
N ALA A 138 -13.80 16.98 6.00
CA ALA A 138 -14.30 15.84 6.76
C ALA A 138 -13.36 14.62 6.74
N GLY A 139 -12.17 14.74 6.12
CA GLY A 139 -11.23 13.64 5.96
C GLY A 139 -11.63 12.60 4.91
N VAL A 140 -12.62 12.90 4.07
CA VAL A 140 -13.10 12.01 3.00
C VAL A 140 -12.46 12.41 1.68
N VAL A 141 -11.82 11.46 1.01
CA VAL A 141 -11.27 11.61 -0.35
C VAL A 141 -12.22 10.94 -1.35
N HIS A 142 -12.42 11.54 -2.52
CA HIS A 142 -13.26 10.98 -3.58
C HIS A 142 -12.52 9.87 -4.35
N GLY A 143 -11.24 10.09 -4.67
CA GLY A 143 -10.26 9.11 -5.15
C GLY A 143 -10.35 8.73 -6.63
N ALA A 144 -11.40 9.15 -7.34
CA ALA A 144 -11.52 8.95 -8.78
C ALA A 144 -12.49 9.96 -9.42
N LEU A 145 -12.36 11.24 -9.07
CA LEU A 145 -13.20 12.30 -9.61
C LEU A 145 -13.03 12.40 -11.13
N ASN A 146 -14.13 12.44 -11.86
CA ASN A 146 -14.18 12.64 -13.31
C ASN A 146 -15.59 13.10 -13.75
N ALA A 147 -15.77 13.38 -15.04
CA ALA A 147 -17.07 13.82 -15.57
C ALA A 147 -18.17 12.73 -15.50
N ASP A 148 -17.82 11.45 -15.46
CA ASP A 148 -18.78 10.35 -15.30
C ASP A 148 -19.31 10.24 -13.86
N SER A 149 -18.50 10.65 -12.87
CA SER A 149 -18.88 10.66 -11.46
C SER A 149 -19.78 11.82 -11.06
N ILE A 150 -20.11 12.73 -11.98
CA ILE A 150 -20.95 13.90 -11.71
C ILE A 150 -22.27 13.73 -12.44
N LEU A 151 -23.38 13.71 -11.71
CA LEU A 151 -24.71 13.83 -12.29
C LEU A 151 -25.08 15.30 -12.43
N HIS A 152 -25.64 15.61 -13.58
CA HIS A 152 -25.86 16.96 -14.04
C HIS A 152 -27.27 17.09 -14.61
N ALA A 153 -27.98 18.10 -14.11
CA ALA A 153 -29.33 18.46 -14.52
C ALA A 153 -29.45 20.00 -14.49
N GLY A 154 -29.05 20.65 -15.58
CA GLY A 154 -28.97 22.11 -15.65
C GLY A 154 -27.94 22.69 -14.66
N PRO A 155 -28.27 23.69 -13.82
CA PRO A 155 -27.32 24.25 -12.85
C PRO A 155 -27.06 23.32 -11.66
N VAL A 156 -27.77 22.19 -11.56
CA VAL A 156 -27.62 21.24 -10.46
C VAL A 156 -26.58 20.20 -10.85
N ALA A 157 -25.44 20.25 -10.15
CA ALA A 157 -24.42 19.23 -10.18
C ALA A 157 -24.38 18.48 -8.83
N VAL A 158 -24.36 17.16 -8.91
CA VAL A 158 -24.25 16.24 -7.78
C VAL A 158 -23.06 15.32 -8.03
N VAL A 159 -22.10 15.32 -7.11
CA VAL A 159 -20.90 14.49 -7.19
C VAL A 159 -21.19 13.15 -6.53
N THR A 160 -21.22 12.10 -7.33
CA THR A 160 -21.53 10.72 -6.93
C THR A 160 -20.27 9.88 -6.80
N GLY A 161 -20.33 8.75 -6.08
CA GLY A 161 -19.16 7.88 -5.90
C GLY A 161 -18.31 8.24 -4.68
N PHE A 162 -18.78 9.13 -3.80
CA PHE A 162 -18.25 9.22 -2.44
C PHE A 162 -18.45 7.88 -1.72
N GLY A 163 -17.38 7.38 -1.10
CA GLY A 163 -17.34 6.03 -0.57
C GLY A 163 -16.74 5.00 -1.53
N ARG A 164 -16.51 5.33 -2.81
CA ARG A 164 -15.80 4.43 -3.75
C ARG A 164 -14.33 4.26 -3.41
N ALA A 165 -13.63 5.33 -3.00
CA ALA A 165 -12.25 5.21 -2.53
C ALA A 165 -12.13 4.32 -1.28
N ALA A 166 -13.23 4.19 -0.52
CA ALA A 166 -13.34 3.26 0.61
C ALA A 166 -13.36 1.81 0.13
N LEU A 167 -13.81 1.59 -1.11
CA LEU A 167 -13.95 0.30 -1.77
C LEU A 167 -12.79 0.01 -2.74
N SER A 168 -11.67 0.74 -2.63
CA SER A 168 -10.50 0.60 -3.49
C SER A 168 -9.23 0.29 -2.69
N THR A 169 -8.34 -0.51 -3.28
CA THR A 169 -7.02 -0.85 -2.73
C THR A 169 -5.98 0.24 -2.99
N ALA A 170 -6.25 1.19 -3.89
CA ALA A 170 -5.34 2.30 -4.17
C ALA A 170 -5.38 3.34 -3.04
N PRO A 171 -4.23 3.89 -2.60
CA PRO A 171 -4.20 4.98 -1.64
C PRO A 171 -4.93 6.19 -2.22
N ALA A 172 -5.98 6.65 -1.53
CA ALA A 172 -6.74 7.81 -1.92
C ALA A 172 -6.03 9.08 -1.45
N ASP A 173 -5.50 9.85 -2.40
CA ASP A 173 -4.77 11.10 -2.13
C ASP A 173 -5.66 12.33 -2.41
N ARG A 174 -5.76 13.25 -1.45
CA ARG A 174 -6.44 14.55 -1.64
C ARG A 174 -5.86 15.32 -2.82
N ARG A 175 -4.55 15.19 -3.07
CA ARG A 175 -3.89 15.85 -4.20
C ARG A 175 -4.33 15.28 -5.54
N ALA A 176 -4.62 13.99 -5.61
CA ALA A 176 -5.19 13.36 -6.80
C ALA A 176 -6.59 13.90 -7.13
N ASP A 177 -7.42 14.11 -6.10
CA ASP A 177 -8.73 14.76 -6.24
C ASP A 177 -8.62 16.20 -6.78
N VAL A 178 -7.69 17.00 -6.25
CA VAL A 178 -7.47 18.37 -6.72
C VAL A 178 -6.93 18.37 -8.15
N THR A 179 -6.05 17.42 -8.49
CA THR A 179 -5.56 17.23 -9.87
C THR A 179 -6.71 16.92 -10.83
N ALA A 180 -7.60 16.01 -10.45
CA ALA A 180 -8.76 15.66 -11.25
C ALA A 180 -9.74 16.84 -11.40
N ALA A 181 -9.95 17.61 -10.34
CA ALA A 181 -10.77 18.82 -10.36
C ALA A 181 -10.17 19.93 -11.24
N ALA A 182 -8.85 20.08 -11.26
CA ALA A 182 -8.15 20.99 -12.16
C ALA A 182 -8.38 20.63 -13.63
N ARG A 183 -8.23 19.35 -14.01
CA ARG A 183 -8.51 18.88 -15.38
C ARG A 183 -9.98 19.06 -15.77
N LEU A 184 -10.90 18.84 -14.83
CA LEU A 184 -12.32 19.10 -15.04
C LEU A 184 -12.56 20.61 -15.26
N THR A 185 -11.90 21.47 -14.49
CA THR A 185 -11.96 22.93 -14.64
C THR A 185 -11.48 23.35 -16.02
N GLU A 186 -10.34 22.84 -16.48
CA GLU A 186 -9.84 23.09 -17.85
C GLU A 186 -10.87 22.69 -18.91
N ARG A 187 -11.46 21.51 -18.76
CA ARG A 187 -12.44 21.00 -19.72
C ARG A 187 -13.75 21.81 -19.74
N LEU A 188 -14.23 22.27 -18.58
CA LEU A 188 -15.49 23.01 -18.49
C LEU A 188 -15.35 24.47 -18.90
N LEU A 189 -14.16 25.06 -18.71
CA LEU A 189 -13.87 26.43 -19.12
C LEU A 189 -13.30 26.53 -20.55
N ALA A 190 -13.01 25.39 -21.19
CA ALA A 190 -12.55 25.36 -22.57
C ALA A 190 -13.56 26.06 -23.50
N GLY A 191 -13.08 27.06 -24.25
CA GLY A 191 -13.93 27.87 -25.14
C GLY A 191 -14.51 29.14 -24.50
N HIS A 192 -14.14 29.46 -23.26
CA HIS A 192 -14.49 30.71 -22.57
C HIS A 192 -13.26 31.63 -22.35
N ASP A 193 -12.21 31.47 -23.17
CA ASP A 193 -10.92 32.16 -23.05
C ASP A 193 -11.02 33.68 -23.23
N GLU A 194 -12.06 34.15 -23.91
CA GLU A 194 -12.35 35.57 -24.13
C GLU A 194 -12.71 36.32 -22.84
N ARG A 195 -13.07 35.60 -21.77
CA ARG A 195 -13.47 36.20 -20.50
C ARG A 195 -12.25 36.57 -19.64
N PRO A 196 -12.20 37.80 -19.11
CA PRO A 196 -11.15 38.21 -18.19
C PRO A 196 -11.02 37.25 -16.99
N GLY A 197 -9.82 36.75 -16.72
CA GLY A 197 -9.53 35.82 -15.63
C GLY A 197 -9.57 34.33 -16.01
N VAL A 198 -10.33 33.94 -17.03
CA VAL A 198 -10.38 32.53 -17.49
C VAL A 198 -9.05 32.13 -18.11
N ALA A 199 -8.56 32.91 -19.07
CA ALA A 199 -7.26 32.65 -19.71
C ALA A 199 -6.10 32.58 -18.70
N ALA A 200 -6.13 33.43 -17.66
CA ALA A 200 -5.13 33.44 -16.60
C ALA A 200 -5.22 32.20 -15.70
N LEU A 201 -6.43 31.76 -15.34
CA LEU A 201 -6.63 30.53 -14.58
C LEU A 201 -6.18 29.30 -15.38
N LEU A 202 -6.54 29.22 -16.65
CA LEU A 202 -6.16 28.10 -17.53
C LEU A 202 -4.65 28.08 -17.83
N ALA A 203 -4.00 29.23 -17.94
CA ALA A 203 -2.54 29.30 -18.02
C ALA A 203 -1.90 28.75 -16.74
N ARG A 204 -2.36 29.22 -15.56
CA ARG A 204 -1.85 28.73 -14.27
C ARG A 204 -2.05 27.23 -14.08
N LEU A 205 -3.20 26.69 -14.46
CA LEU A 205 -3.47 25.25 -14.38
C LEU A 205 -2.57 24.43 -15.33
N ARG A 206 -2.28 24.93 -16.54
CA ARG A 206 -1.36 24.28 -17.48
C ARG A 206 0.09 24.32 -17.01
N ASP A 207 0.54 25.45 -16.48
CA ASP A 207 1.95 25.68 -16.13
C ASP A 207 2.33 24.98 -14.80
N GLU A 208 1.46 25.06 -13.79
CA GLU A 208 1.73 24.55 -12.44
C GLU A 208 1.01 23.22 -12.14
N GLY A 209 0.08 22.79 -13.01
CA GLY A 209 -0.70 21.57 -12.82
C GLY A 209 -1.48 21.57 -11.51
N ALA A 210 -1.47 20.43 -10.82
CA ALA A 210 -2.04 20.30 -9.48
C ALA A 210 -1.24 21.05 -8.39
N GLY A 211 -0.04 21.55 -8.71
CA GLY A 211 0.71 22.44 -7.82
C GLY A 211 0.10 23.84 -7.73
N ALA A 212 -0.71 24.24 -8.71
CA ALA A 212 -1.37 25.55 -8.76
C ALA A 212 -2.26 25.81 -7.53
N PHE A 213 -2.92 24.76 -7.04
CA PHE A 213 -3.87 24.83 -5.94
C PHE A 213 -3.62 23.66 -4.99
N PRO A 214 -3.14 23.91 -3.75
CA PRO A 214 -2.89 22.84 -2.80
C PRO A 214 -4.18 22.22 -2.26
N GLU A 215 -5.28 23.00 -2.18
CA GLU A 215 -6.58 22.51 -1.74
C GLU A 215 -7.71 22.80 -2.74
N ALA A 216 -8.75 21.93 -2.73
CA ALA A 216 -9.96 22.13 -3.53
C ALA A 216 -10.66 23.47 -3.22
N GLY A 217 -10.54 23.95 -1.98
CA GLY A 217 -11.08 25.24 -1.57
C GLY A 217 -10.37 26.43 -2.22
N ASP A 218 -9.09 26.30 -2.56
CA ASP A 218 -8.31 27.35 -3.23
C ASP A 218 -8.71 27.46 -4.70
N LEU A 219 -8.82 26.32 -5.37
CA LEU A 219 -9.33 26.22 -6.74
C LEU A 219 -10.76 26.75 -6.82
N ARG A 220 -11.61 26.43 -5.83
CA ARG A 220 -12.96 26.99 -5.73
C ARG A 220 -12.94 28.51 -5.72
N ARG A 221 -12.14 29.13 -4.85
CA ARG A 221 -12.07 30.60 -4.75
C ARG A 221 -11.64 31.24 -6.07
N ALA A 222 -10.72 30.62 -6.79
CA ALA A 222 -10.33 31.08 -8.13
C ALA A 222 -11.48 31.00 -9.13
N VAL A 223 -12.24 29.89 -9.14
CA VAL A 223 -13.44 29.73 -9.99
C VAL A 223 -14.54 30.71 -9.61
N THR A 224 -14.86 30.88 -8.32
CA THR A 224 -15.90 31.81 -7.87
C THR A 224 -15.56 33.26 -8.22
N ALA A 225 -14.27 33.63 -8.20
CA ALA A 225 -13.80 34.95 -8.59
C ALA A 225 -14.09 35.28 -10.07
N LEU A 226 -14.16 34.25 -10.95
CA LEU A 226 -14.55 34.44 -12.36
C LEU A 226 -16.00 34.92 -12.50
N GLY A 227 -16.85 34.59 -11.53
CA GLY A 227 -18.26 35.01 -11.48
C GLY A 227 -18.48 36.44 -10.96
N GLY A 228 -17.42 37.16 -10.56
CA GLY A 228 -17.50 38.57 -10.17
C GLY A 228 -17.92 38.87 -8.71
N ALA A 229 -18.03 37.87 -7.83
CA ALA A 229 -18.23 38.11 -6.40
C ALA A 229 -16.88 38.41 -5.70
N PRO A 230 -16.79 39.44 -4.84
CA PRO A 230 -15.52 39.84 -4.24
C PRO A 230 -15.00 38.76 -3.29
N VAL A 231 -13.78 38.29 -3.56
CA VAL A 231 -13.00 37.43 -2.67
C VAL A 231 -12.49 38.31 -1.51
N PRO A 232 -12.79 38.02 -0.23
CA PRO A 232 -12.12 38.73 0.85
C PRO A 232 -10.62 38.42 0.79
N PRO A 233 -9.74 39.43 0.98
CA PRO A 233 -8.30 39.22 0.86
C PRO A 233 -7.84 38.16 1.87
N ALA A 234 -6.98 37.25 1.40
CA ALA A 234 -6.37 36.23 2.23
C ALA A 234 -5.72 36.89 3.46
N ALA A 235 -6.11 36.44 4.66
CA ALA A 235 -5.40 36.80 5.87
C ALA A 235 -3.95 36.32 5.72
N ALA A 236 -3.03 37.27 5.60
CA ALA A 236 -1.61 37.00 5.52
C ALA A 236 -1.17 36.20 6.76
N ALA A 237 -0.52 35.08 6.54
CA ALA A 237 0.20 34.38 7.61
C ALA A 237 1.19 35.36 8.28
N PRO A 238 1.37 35.30 9.61
CA PRO A 238 2.28 36.20 10.29
C PRO A 238 3.71 35.93 9.84
N VAL A 239 4.31 36.91 9.15
CA VAL A 239 5.73 36.96 8.84
C VAL A 239 6.51 37.04 10.15
N ARG A 240 7.25 35.98 10.50
CA ARG A 240 8.23 36.04 11.59
C ARG A 240 9.35 37.00 11.18
N ALA A 241 9.35 38.18 11.80
CA ALA A 241 10.32 39.23 11.59
C ALA A 241 11.74 38.76 11.96
N ARG A 242 12.65 38.94 10.99
CA ARG A 242 14.10 38.82 11.12
C ARG A 242 14.61 39.95 12.02
N ARG A 243 15.30 39.62 13.12
CA ARG A 243 16.11 40.56 13.91
C ARG A 243 17.59 40.24 13.71
N TRP A 244 18.33 41.21 13.19
CA TRP A 244 19.78 41.38 13.41
C TRP A 244 19.97 42.28 14.64
N PRO A 245 21.13 42.20 15.35
CA PRO A 245 22.28 43.04 14.98
C PRO A 245 23.68 42.38 15.07
N LEU A 246 24.54 42.97 14.23
CA LEU A 246 26.01 43.05 14.11
C LEU A 246 26.88 42.86 15.38
N TRP A 247 28.09 42.29 15.26
CA TRP A 247 29.38 43.03 15.16
C TRP A 247 30.63 42.09 14.99
N LEU A 248 31.50 42.51 14.03
CA LEU A 248 32.97 42.42 13.88
C LEU A 248 33.80 41.14 13.65
N GLY A 249 34.71 41.28 12.67
CA GLY A 249 36.01 40.59 12.48
C GLY A 249 35.97 39.58 11.33
N GLY A 250 36.46 39.80 10.11
CA GLY A 250 37.60 40.59 9.66
C GLY A 250 38.87 39.76 9.75
N VAL A 251 39.31 39.11 8.65
CA VAL A 251 40.70 39.01 8.12
C VAL A 251 40.64 38.33 6.74
N ALA A 252 41.38 38.92 5.79
CA ALA A 252 41.61 38.47 4.42
C ALA A 252 42.84 37.57 4.27
N LEU A 253 42.92 36.75 3.22
CA LEU A 253 44.12 36.47 2.38
C LEU A 253 43.66 35.54 1.21
N MET A 254 43.61 35.96 -0.06
CA MET A 254 44.68 36.10 -1.08
C MET A 254 45.35 34.80 -1.56
N GLY A 255 45.33 34.59 -2.89
CA GLY A 255 46.16 33.64 -3.66
C GLY A 255 45.38 32.92 -4.78
N ALA A 256 45.14 33.54 -5.94
CA ALA A 256 45.94 33.44 -7.20
C ALA A 256 46.08 31.98 -7.71
N LEU A 257 45.31 31.48 -8.68
CA LEU A 257 45.31 31.69 -10.15
C LEU A 257 46.64 31.49 -10.88
N ALA A 258 46.61 30.52 -11.82
CA ALA A 258 47.25 30.41 -13.16
C ALA A 258 47.98 29.06 -13.34
N ALA A 259 47.39 28.12 -14.09
CA ALA A 259 47.59 27.88 -15.54
C ALA A 259 48.96 27.21 -15.83
N VAL A 260 49.04 26.13 -16.60
CA VAL A 260 49.02 26.15 -18.08
C VAL A 260 48.67 24.77 -18.66
N ALA A 261 48.00 24.85 -19.81
CA ALA A 261 47.45 23.83 -20.68
C ALA A 261 48.45 22.84 -21.30
N VAL A 262 47.96 21.65 -21.68
CA VAL A 262 48.26 21.02 -22.98
C VAL A 262 47.01 20.25 -23.48
N LEU A 263 46.55 20.69 -24.64
CA LEU A 263 45.62 20.08 -25.58
C LEU A 263 46.10 18.69 -26.03
N MET A 264 45.22 17.70 -26.23
CA MET A 264 45.29 16.74 -27.35
C MET A 264 44.08 15.79 -27.30
N SER A 265 43.22 15.96 -28.29
CA SER A 265 42.14 15.09 -28.71
C SER A 265 42.64 13.66 -28.98
N ARG A 266 41.92 12.63 -28.50
CA ARG A 266 42.10 11.25 -28.98
C ARG A 266 40.76 10.67 -29.47
N PRO A 267 40.71 10.12 -30.70
CA PRO A 267 39.52 9.50 -31.27
C PRO A 267 39.28 8.07 -30.73
N PRO A 268 38.07 7.51 -30.90
CA PRO A 268 37.78 6.13 -30.50
C PRO A 268 38.50 5.11 -31.42
N PRO A 269 38.81 3.90 -30.91
CA PRO A 269 39.48 2.87 -31.71
C PRO A 269 38.57 2.30 -32.81
N SER A 270 39.13 2.19 -34.00
CA SER A 270 38.56 1.57 -35.20
C SER A 270 38.51 0.05 -35.10
N LEU A 271 37.37 -0.52 -35.51
CA LEU A 271 37.17 -1.96 -35.75
C LEU A 271 38.09 -2.46 -36.88
N PRO A 272 38.72 -3.65 -36.75
CA PRO A 272 39.45 -4.27 -37.85
C PRO A 272 38.50 -4.90 -38.90
N PRO A 273 38.92 -4.98 -40.17
CA PRO A 273 38.09 -5.47 -41.27
C PRO A 273 37.84 -6.98 -41.22
N ALA A 274 36.70 -7.37 -41.78
CA ALA A 274 36.27 -8.76 -41.93
C ALA A 274 37.25 -9.59 -42.78
N LEU A 275 37.61 -10.77 -42.26
CA LEU A 275 38.34 -11.79 -43.00
C LEU A 275 37.41 -12.50 -44.00
N PRO A 276 37.96 -12.98 -45.15
CA PRO A 276 37.19 -13.64 -46.19
C PRO A 276 36.64 -15.01 -45.76
N PRO A 277 35.58 -15.52 -46.43
CA PRO A 277 34.98 -16.80 -46.09
C PRO A 277 35.95 -17.95 -46.36
N VAL A 278 36.20 -18.75 -45.32
CA VAL A 278 36.89 -20.04 -45.41
C VAL A 278 35.93 -21.06 -46.05
N PRO A 279 36.37 -21.87 -47.03
CA PRO A 279 35.53 -22.88 -47.66
C PRO A 279 35.10 -23.96 -46.67
N ALA A 280 33.89 -24.48 -46.85
CA ALA A 280 33.28 -25.54 -46.04
C ALA A 280 34.22 -26.75 -45.94
N MET A 281 34.77 -26.96 -44.75
CA MET A 281 35.39 -28.22 -44.37
C MET A 281 34.30 -29.13 -43.81
N THR A 282 34.25 -30.31 -44.41
CA THR A 282 33.45 -31.48 -44.09
C THR A 282 33.44 -31.73 -42.58
N GLU A 283 32.23 -31.89 -42.04
CA GLU A 283 31.97 -32.26 -40.65
C GLU A 283 32.54 -33.65 -40.39
N GLU A 284 33.74 -33.68 -39.79
CA GLU A 284 34.38 -34.90 -39.31
C GLU A 284 33.68 -35.32 -38.02
N ALA A 285 33.06 -36.51 -38.05
CA ALA A 285 32.22 -37.04 -37.00
C ALA A 285 32.94 -37.02 -35.64
N ALA A 286 32.38 -36.28 -34.69
CA ALA A 286 32.79 -36.33 -33.30
C ALA A 286 32.59 -37.75 -32.72
N PRO A 287 33.53 -38.27 -31.91
CA PRO A 287 33.42 -39.60 -31.34
C PRO A 287 32.23 -39.68 -30.40
N GLU A 288 31.47 -40.77 -30.57
CA GLU A 288 30.26 -41.12 -29.84
C GLU A 288 30.51 -41.11 -28.32
N GLN A 289 29.99 -40.09 -27.64
CA GLN A 289 30.04 -39.99 -26.19
C GLN A 289 29.20 -41.12 -25.59
N THR A 290 29.86 -42.02 -24.87
CA THR A 290 29.19 -43.07 -24.09
C THR A 290 28.27 -42.40 -23.08
N PRO A 291 26.98 -42.80 -22.94
CA PRO A 291 26.06 -42.18 -22.00
C PRO A 291 26.63 -42.26 -20.58
N GLN A 292 26.88 -41.12 -19.95
CA GLN A 292 27.25 -41.10 -18.54
C GLN A 292 26.07 -41.67 -17.72
N PRO A 293 26.34 -42.45 -16.65
CA PRO A 293 25.29 -42.92 -15.75
C PRO A 293 24.49 -41.73 -15.26
N MET A 294 23.19 -41.71 -15.59
CA MET A 294 22.28 -40.64 -15.23
C MET A 294 22.27 -40.50 -13.70
N ALA A 295 22.80 -39.37 -13.20
CA ALA A 295 22.79 -39.09 -11.77
C ALA A 295 21.37 -39.30 -11.22
N PRO A 296 21.21 -39.86 -10.01
CA PRO A 296 19.91 -40.09 -9.43
C PRO A 296 19.12 -38.79 -9.46
N ARG A 297 17.93 -38.85 -10.05
CA ARG A 297 17.01 -37.72 -10.19
C ARG A 297 16.75 -37.15 -8.79
N GLN A 298 17.03 -35.86 -8.56
CA GLN A 298 16.79 -35.18 -7.28
C GLN A 298 15.51 -34.33 -7.33
N PRO A 299 14.76 -34.20 -6.21
CA PRO A 299 13.58 -33.33 -6.14
C PRO A 299 13.96 -31.86 -6.46
N PRO A 300 13.06 -31.09 -7.09
CA PRO A 300 13.33 -29.71 -7.52
C PRO A 300 13.25 -28.70 -6.36
N VAL A 301 13.93 -28.96 -5.24
CA VAL A 301 13.85 -28.16 -4.00
C VAL A 301 14.09 -26.67 -4.24
N ALA A 302 15.13 -26.33 -5.00
CA ALA A 302 15.49 -24.94 -5.27
C ALA A 302 14.40 -24.21 -6.09
N ALA A 303 13.83 -24.88 -7.10
CA ALA A 303 12.78 -24.30 -7.94
C ALA A 303 11.47 -24.14 -7.17
N VAL A 304 11.10 -25.14 -6.35
CA VAL A 304 9.91 -25.06 -5.48
C VAL A 304 10.09 -23.97 -4.44
N SER A 305 11.26 -23.90 -3.79
CA SER A 305 11.57 -22.84 -2.82
C SER A 305 11.45 -21.46 -3.44
N GLU A 306 12.00 -21.27 -4.64
CA GLU A 306 11.94 -19.99 -5.35
C GLU A 306 10.51 -19.60 -5.74
N ALA A 307 9.71 -20.55 -6.24
CA ALA A 307 8.33 -20.28 -6.58
C ALA A 307 7.48 -19.95 -5.34
N LEU A 308 7.68 -20.66 -4.22
CA LEU A 308 6.96 -20.39 -2.98
C LEU A 308 7.31 -19.03 -2.37
N ARG A 309 8.53 -18.50 -2.61
CA ARG A 309 8.88 -17.12 -2.21
C ARG A 309 8.01 -16.06 -2.88
N SER A 310 7.54 -16.32 -4.10
CA SER A 310 6.69 -15.39 -4.83
C SER A 310 5.25 -15.33 -4.30
N ILE A 311 4.88 -16.24 -3.39
CA ILE A 311 3.55 -16.27 -2.77
C ILE A 311 3.55 -15.34 -1.56
N PRO A 312 2.83 -14.20 -1.62
CA PRO A 312 2.77 -13.28 -0.50
C PRO A 312 2.16 -13.98 0.72
N CYS A 313 2.67 -13.65 1.91
CA CYS A 313 2.09 -14.09 3.19
C CYS A 313 2.19 -15.61 3.45
N ALA A 314 3.07 -16.29 2.71
CA ALA A 314 3.53 -17.64 3.02
C ALA A 314 4.93 -17.57 3.65
N LEU A 315 5.07 -18.05 4.88
CA LEU A 315 6.36 -18.28 5.53
C LEU A 315 6.61 -19.79 5.57
N VAL A 316 7.09 -20.31 4.43
CA VAL A 316 7.27 -21.74 4.22
C VAL A 316 8.71 -22.06 3.84
N SER A 317 9.19 -23.19 4.35
CA SER A 317 10.47 -23.80 4.01
C SER A 317 10.23 -25.10 3.24
N VAL A 318 11.16 -25.42 2.34
CA VAL A 318 11.14 -26.67 1.59
C VAL A 318 12.38 -27.45 1.96
N GLU A 319 12.18 -28.63 2.52
CA GLU A 319 13.24 -29.54 2.89
C GLU A 319 13.06 -30.87 2.17
N THR A 320 14.12 -31.68 2.11
CA THR A 320 14.03 -33.05 1.63
C THR A 320 14.44 -34.01 2.73
N THR A 321 13.54 -34.90 3.10
CA THR A 321 13.77 -35.92 4.13
C THR A 321 13.52 -37.29 3.52
N GLY A 322 14.57 -38.11 3.40
CA GLY A 322 14.45 -39.46 2.85
C GLY A 322 14.01 -39.53 1.37
N GLY A 323 14.29 -38.48 0.58
CA GLY A 323 13.88 -38.39 -0.83
C GLY A 323 12.48 -37.83 -1.06
N ARG A 324 11.73 -37.56 0.02
CA ARG A 324 10.43 -36.87 0.00
C ARG A 324 10.61 -35.37 0.22
N LEU A 325 9.90 -34.56 -0.54
CA LEU A 325 9.88 -33.10 -0.39
C LEU A 325 8.85 -32.71 0.68
N LEU A 326 9.28 -32.06 1.75
CA LEU A 326 8.39 -31.56 2.81
C LEU A 326 8.33 -30.04 2.74
N VAL A 327 7.12 -29.50 2.59
CA VAL A 327 6.86 -28.07 2.72
C VAL A 327 6.27 -27.82 4.09
N SER A 328 7.04 -27.15 4.95
CA SER A 328 6.66 -26.83 6.32
C SER A 328 6.60 -25.33 6.55
N GLY A 329 5.82 -24.89 7.54
CA GLY A 329 5.74 -23.49 7.94
C GLY A 329 4.32 -23.04 8.15
N ALA A 330 4.02 -21.77 7.82
CA ALA A 330 2.70 -21.22 8.02
C ALA A 330 2.26 -20.28 6.91
N VAL A 331 0.95 -20.26 6.70
CA VAL A 331 0.28 -19.51 5.65
C VAL A 331 -0.85 -18.68 6.24
N ALA A 332 -0.91 -17.40 5.87
CA ALA A 332 -1.95 -16.49 6.34
C ALA A 332 -3.21 -16.62 5.48
N GLY A 333 -4.11 -17.52 5.88
CA GLY A 333 -5.42 -17.74 5.26
C GLY A 333 -5.50 -18.81 4.16
N ASP A 334 -6.73 -19.26 3.89
CA ASP A 334 -7.02 -20.45 3.08
C ASP A 334 -6.54 -20.34 1.63
N ARG A 335 -6.66 -19.16 1.02
CA ARG A 335 -6.23 -18.94 -0.37
C ARG A 335 -4.72 -19.06 -0.54
N VAL A 336 -3.95 -18.60 0.46
CA VAL A 336 -2.49 -18.71 0.45
C VAL A 336 -2.08 -20.18 0.58
N GLU A 337 -2.76 -20.92 1.45
CA GLU A 337 -2.57 -22.38 1.56
C GLU A 337 -2.84 -23.09 0.22
N THR A 338 -3.94 -22.74 -0.44
CA THR A 338 -4.27 -23.28 -1.77
C THR A 338 -3.17 -22.95 -2.79
N ALA A 339 -2.73 -21.70 -2.85
CA ALA A 339 -1.68 -21.28 -3.79
C ALA A 339 -0.34 -22.00 -3.55
N VAL A 340 0.04 -22.21 -2.29
CA VAL A 340 1.24 -23.01 -1.93
C VAL A 340 1.10 -24.43 -2.44
N ARG A 341 -0.05 -25.07 -2.18
CA ARG A 341 -0.31 -26.46 -2.60
C ARG A 341 -0.31 -26.60 -4.13
N GLU A 342 -0.99 -25.72 -4.85
CA GLU A 342 -1.03 -25.70 -6.31
C GLU A 342 0.35 -25.47 -6.94
N THR A 343 1.16 -24.59 -6.35
CA THR A 343 2.53 -24.29 -6.83
C THR A 343 3.44 -25.50 -6.66
N VAL A 344 3.36 -26.18 -5.51
CA VAL A 344 4.13 -27.41 -5.26
C VAL A 344 3.67 -28.52 -6.20
N GLU A 345 2.36 -28.71 -6.39
CA GLU A 345 1.84 -29.71 -7.33
C GLU A 345 2.32 -29.44 -8.77
N ALA A 346 2.28 -28.18 -9.22
CA ALA A 346 2.73 -27.80 -10.56
C ALA A 346 4.23 -28.06 -10.81
N LEU A 347 5.07 -27.93 -9.78
CA LEU A 347 6.53 -28.06 -9.90
C LEU A 347 7.06 -29.43 -9.46
N ALA A 348 6.35 -30.10 -8.56
CA ALA A 348 6.79 -31.30 -7.86
C ALA A 348 5.75 -32.45 -7.89
N GLY A 349 4.67 -32.37 -8.67
CA GLY A 349 3.64 -33.42 -8.75
C GLY A 349 4.15 -34.81 -9.19
N GLY A 350 5.32 -34.89 -9.82
CA GLY A 350 6.02 -36.15 -10.14
C GLY A 350 6.89 -36.72 -9.00
N TRP A 351 6.93 -36.07 -7.84
CA TRP A 351 7.75 -36.41 -6.68
C TRP A 351 6.88 -36.66 -5.46
N ASP A 352 7.31 -37.58 -4.59
CA ASP A 352 6.68 -37.72 -3.27
C ASP A 352 6.88 -36.43 -2.48
N HIS A 353 5.78 -35.81 -2.08
CA HIS A 353 5.79 -34.57 -1.33
C HIS A 353 4.70 -34.54 -0.24
N GLY A 354 4.87 -33.64 0.72
CA GLY A 354 3.97 -33.48 1.85
C GLY A 354 3.94 -32.04 2.37
N PHE A 355 2.93 -31.74 3.17
CA PHE A 355 2.71 -30.40 3.72
C PHE A 355 2.52 -30.50 5.23
N ASP A 356 3.29 -29.70 5.97
CA ASP A 356 3.09 -29.40 7.38
C ASP A 356 2.88 -27.89 7.54
N LEU A 357 1.68 -27.44 7.17
CA LEU A 357 1.32 -26.03 7.12
C LEU A 357 0.40 -25.69 8.29
N ALA A 358 0.87 -24.83 9.18
CA ALA A 358 0.02 -24.19 10.17
C ALA A 358 -0.77 -23.04 9.52
N ARG A 359 -2.06 -22.98 9.82
CA ARG A 359 -2.92 -21.90 9.35
C ARG A 359 -2.83 -20.72 10.31
N ALA A 360 -2.40 -19.59 9.80
CA ALA A 360 -2.44 -18.32 10.50
C ALA A 360 -3.64 -17.49 10.05
N ASP A 361 -4.11 -16.60 10.92
CA ASP A 361 -5.16 -15.65 10.56
C ASP A 361 -4.68 -14.74 9.41
N ALA A 362 -5.56 -14.44 8.46
CA ALA A 362 -5.23 -13.63 7.29
C ALA A 362 -4.70 -12.23 7.65
N ARG A 363 -4.99 -11.72 8.86
CA ARG A 363 -4.47 -10.43 9.37
C ARG A 363 -2.95 -10.35 9.40
N PHE A 364 -2.24 -11.48 9.56
CA PHE A 364 -0.78 -11.50 9.55
C PHE A 364 -0.18 -11.29 8.16
N CYS A 365 -1.00 -11.27 7.11
CA CYS A 365 -0.53 -10.95 5.77
C CYS A 365 -0.04 -9.49 5.65
N THR A 366 -0.68 -8.56 6.36
CA THR A 366 -0.29 -7.13 6.35
C THR A 366 1.09 -6.86 6.97
N PRO A 367 1.42 -7.34 8.19
CA PRO A 367 2.77 -7.17 8.73
C PRO A 367 3.82 -7.81 7.81
N LEU A 368 3.58 -9.02 7.30
CA LEU A 368 4.51 -9.69 6.37
C LEU A 368 4.73 -8.90 5.08
N GLY A 369 3.66 -8.35 4.50
CA GLY A 369 3.76 -7.48 3.33
C GLY A 369 4.53 -6.19 3.61
N SER A 370 4.37 -5.61 4.80
CA SER A 370 5.03 -4.36 5.21
C SER A 370 6.55 -4.50 5.31
N VAL A 371 7.05 -5.71 5.56
CA VAL A 371 8.48 -6.01 5.66
C VAL A 371 8.98 -6.93 4.54
N ALA A 372 8.20 -7.14 3.46
CA ALA A 372 8.52 -8.11 2.41
C ALA A 372 9.92 -7.88 1.81
N THR A 373 10.26 -6.62 1.48
CA THR A 373 11.58 -6.27 0.97
C THR A 373 12.70 -6.59 1.97
N ALA A 374 12.46 -6.41 3.27
CA ALA A 374 13.44 -6.71 4.32
C ALA A 374 13.59 -8.23 4.55
N LEU A 375 12.50 -9.00 4.41
CA LEU A 375 12.53 -10.46 4.44
C LEU A 375 13.35 -11.01 3.26
N ASP A 376 13.13 -10.49 2.05
CA ASP A 376 13.88 -10.90 0.86
C ASP A 376 15.35 -10.50 0.93
N ALA A 377 15.65 -9.29 1.42
CA ALA A 377 17.02 -8.85 1.65
C ALA A 377 17.75 -9.77 2.64
N ASN A 378 17.07 -10.23 3.69
CA ASN A 378 17.66 -11.14 4.67
C ASN A 378 17.98 -12.52 4.09
N ARG A 379 17.09 -13.09 3.28
CA ARG A 379 17.28 -14.41 2.63
C ARG A 379 18.46 -14.46 1.67
N GLY A 380 18.85 -13.32 1.09
CA GLY A 380 19.99 -13.20 0.17
C GLY A 380 21.37 -13.21 0.84
N LEU A 381 21.43 -13.22 2.17
CA LEU A 381 22.69 -13.14 2.91
C LEU A 381 23.29 -14.53 3.19
N ALA A 382 24.62 -14.62 3.14
CA ALA A 382 25.35 -15.80 3.58
C ALA A 382 25.25 -16.00 5.11
N GLU A 383 25.22 -14.90 5.86
CA GLU A 383 24.99 -14.87 7.31
C GLU A 383 23.77 -13.98 7.60
N PRO A 384 22.55 -14.54 7.55
CA PRO A 384 21.32 -13.78 7.75
C PRO A 384 21.08 -13.43 9.22
N LEU A 385 20.22 -12.44 9.45
CA LEU A 385 19.53 -12.27 10.73
C LEU A 385 18.69 -13.52 10.98
N THR A 386 18.86 -14.15 12.14
CA THR A 386 18.07 -15.32 12.53
C THR A 386 17.49 -15.14 13.92
N VAL A 387 16.29 -15.65 14.11
CA VAL A 387 15.60 -15.71 15.40
C VAL A 387 15.24 -17.16 15.64
N THR A 388 15.45 -17.71 16.82
CA THR A 388 14.96 -19.04 17.18
C THR A 388 14.19 -18.98 18.48
N VAL A 389 13.07 -19.71 18.53
CA VAL A 389 12.31 -19.93 19.77
C VAL A 389 12.88 -21.18 20.41
N GLN A 390 13.31 -21.08 21.66
CA GLN A 390 14.11 -22.12 22.32
C GLN A 390 13.44 -23.50 22.33
N ASP A 391 12.16 -23.56 22.70
CA ASP A 391 11.42 -24.82 22.85
C ASP A 391 10.61 -25.18 21.59
N GLY A 392 10.90 -24.49 20.48
CA GLY A 392 10.25 -24.70 19.19
C GLY A 392 9.05 -23.77 18.96
N PRO A 393 8.34 -23.97 17.84
CA PRO A 393 7.26 -23.08 17.43
C PRO A 393 5.91 -23.35 18.13
N GLY A 394 5.79 -24.43 18.91
CA GLY A 394 4.58 -24.75 19.68
C GLY A 394 4.82 -24.47 21.15
N LEU A 395 3.97 -23.65 21.77
CA LEU A 395 4.07 -23.26 23.17
C LEU A 395 2.70 -23.37 23.85
N ASP A 396 2.63 -23.88 25.06
CA ASP A 396 1.39 -24.03 25.82
C ASP A 396 1.27 -22.94 26.91
N ASP A 397 0.11 -22.85 27.56
CA ASP A 397 -0.16 -21.85 28.60
C ASP A 397 0.88 -21.89 29.72
N GLY A 398 1.44 -20.72 30.04
CA GLY A 398 2.49 -20.58 31.05
C GLY A 398 3.91 -20.89 30.57
N ASP A 399 4.10 -21.43 29.36
CA ASP A 399 5.44 -21.65 28.81
C ASP A 399 6.19 -20.33 28.64
N PRO A 400 7.50 -20.28 28.92
CA PRO A 400 8.28 -19.08 28.76
C PRO A 400 8.56 -18.82 27.27
N LEU A 401 8.33 -17.58 26.82
CA LEU A 401 8.74 -17.15 25.48
C LEU A 401 10.21 -16.70 25.53
N VAL A 402 11.12 -17.59 25.10
CA VAL A 402 12.56 -17.31 25.03
C VAL A 402 13.04 -17.30 23.58
N LEU A 403 13.66 -16.19 23.18
CA LEU A 403 14.15 -15.97 21.83
C LEU A 403 15.67 -15.86 21.81
N GLU A 404 16.33 -16.56 20.89
CA GLU A 404 17.74 -16.37 20.57
C GLU A 404 17.84 -15.66 19.21
N ILE A 405 18.42 -14.46 19.20
CA ILE A 405 18.53 -13.61 18.00
C ILE A 405 20.00 -13.50 17.63
N ARG A 406 20.37 -13.88 16.40
CA ARG A 406 21.74 -13.73 15.88
C ARG A 406 21.77 -12.65 14.79
N ALA A 407 22.66 -11.68 14.97
CA ALA A 407 22.89 -10.63 13.99
C ALA A 407 23.57 -11.16 12.72
N PRO A 408 23.34 -10.50 11.57
CA PRO A 408 24.11 -10.77 10.36
C PRO A 408 25.59 -10.39 10.53
N ALA A 409 26.41 -10.57 9.50
CA ALA A 409 27.82 -10.17 9.46
C ALA A 409 28.07 -8.63 9.48
N ARG A 410 27.15 -7.86 10.06
CA ARG A 410 27.23 -6.41 10.28
C ARG A 410 26.48 -6.00 11.55
N PRO A 411 26.87 -4.91 12.22
CA PRO A 411 26.14 -4.41 13.38
C PRO A 411 24.75 -3.92 12.98
N VAL A 412 23.78 -4.10 13.87
CA VAL A 412 22.37 -3.74 13.67
C VAL A 412 21.73 -3.18 14.93
N GLN A 413 20.62 -2.49 14.75
CA GLN A 413 19.68 -2.07 15.77
C GLN A 413 18.41 -2.91 15.61
N LEU A 414 17.96 -3.55 16.69
CA LEU A 414 16.87 -4.51 16.69
C LEU A 414 15.54 -3.86 17.10
N GLN A 415 14.47 -4.30 16.42
CA GLN A 415 13.09 -4.15 16.83
C GLN A 415 12.48 -5.56 16.85
N VAL A 416 11.93 -5.99 17.99
CA VAL A 416 11.37 -7.34 18.18
C VAL A 416 9.94 -7.20 18.67
N ASP A 417 9.01 -7.70 17.88
CA ASP A 417 7.58 -7.52 18.06
C ASP A 417 6.85 -8.87 18.06
N TYR A 418 5.82 -8.96 18.89
CA TYR A 418 4.95 -10.12 19.02
C TYR A 418 3.53 -9.73 18.66
N PHE A 419 3.03 -10.22 17.53
CA PHE A 419 1.68 -9.99 17.04
C PHE A 419 0.74 -11.07 17.57
N THR A 420 -0.26 -10.64 18.30
CA THR A 420 -1.25 -11.51 18.94
C THR A 420 -2.45 -11.76 18.04
N ILE A 421 -3.19 -12.84 18.30
CA ILE A 421 -4.42 -13.17 17.55
C ILE A 421 -5.59 -12.21 17.83
N ASP A 422 -5.54 -11.40 18.88
CA ASP A 422 -6.54 -10.35 19.14
C ASP A 422 -6.30 -9.06 18.33
N GLY A 423 -5.21 -8.99 17.56
CA GLY A 423 -4.88 -7.82 16.72
C GLY A 423 -4.06 -6.75 17.43
N SER A 424 -3.39 -7.09 18.53
CA SER A 424 -2.42 -6.22 19.20
C SER A 424 -0.98 -6.59 18.81
N VAL A 425 -0.05 -5.69 19.13
CA VAL A 425 1.39 -5.94 19.06
C VAL A 425 1.99 -5.65 20.41
N VAL A 426 2.80 -6.58 20.91
CA VAL A 426 3.62 -6.42 22.11
C VAL A 426 5.06 -6.20 21.67
N HIS A 427 5.67 -5.12 22.11
CA HIS A 427 7.06 -4.78 21.79
C HIS A 427 8.00 -5.45 22.79
N LEU A 428 8.58 -6.58 22.38
CA LEU A 428 9.55 -7.33 23.19
C LEU A 428 10.87 -6.57 23.30
N LEU A 429 11.27 -5.85 22.25
CA LEU A 429 12.45 -4.99 22.25
C LEU A 429 12.31 -3.84 21.23
N PRO A 430 12.63 -2.58 21.57
CA PRO A 430 12.90 -2.07 22.92
C PRO A 430 11.65 -2.05 23.79
N ASN A 431 11.79 -2.30 25.09
CA ASN A 431 10.72 -2.21 26.08
C ASN A 431 11.18 -1.39 27.31
N PRO A 432 10.29 -0.95 28.23
CA PRO A 432 10.67 -0.07 29.33
C PRO A 432 11.77 -0.63 30.27
N SER A 433 11.93 -1.95 30.30
CA SER A 433 12.95 -2.64 31.10
C SER A 433 14.23 -2.97 30.31
N ASP A 434 14.19 -2.85 28.98
CA ASP A 434 15.33 -3.12 28.10
C ASP A 434 15.27 -2.26 26.84
N SER A 435 16.07 -1.19 26.83
CA SER A 435 16.22 -0.27 25.71
C SER A 435 17.49 -0.52 24.90
N ALA A 436 18.31 -1.50 25.28
CA ALA A 436 19.51 -1.81 24.50
C ALA A 436 19.04 -2.46 23.20
N ILE A 437 19.21 -1.80 22.06
CA ILE A 437 18.76 -2.34 20.76
C ILE A 437 19.93 -2.70 19.83
N ALA A 438 21.14 -2.28 20.17
CA ALA A 438 22.33 -2.57 19.38
C ALA A 438 22.77 -4.03 19.54
N LEU A 439 23.02 -4.70 18.42
CA LEU A 439 23.65 -6.02 18.37
C LEU A 439 24.84 -5.97 17.42
N ALA A 440 26.00 -6.43 17.90
CA ALA A 440 27.23 -6.44 17.13
C ALA A 440 27.17 -7.49 15.99
N ALA A 441 28.01 -7.31 14.96
CA ALA A 441 28.10 -8.23 13.83
C ALA A 441 28.35 -9.68 14.30
N GLY A 442 27.52 -10.62 13.83
CA GLY A 442 27.61 -12.05 14.15
C GLY A 442 27.35 -12.41 15.63
N ALA A 443 27.06 -11.43 16.48
CA ALA A 443 26.75 -11.67 17.88
C ALA A 443 25.34 -12.22 18.03
N SER A 444 25.12 -12.98 19.11
CA SER A 444 23.78 -13.43 19.50
C SER A 444 23.31 -12.70 20.75
N ARG A 445 21.98 -12.62 20.89
CA ARG A 445 21.30 -12.09 22.06
C ARG A 445 20.08 -12.93 22.38
N ARG A 446 19.97 -13.29 23.66
CA ARG A 446 18.80 -13.96 24.20
C ARG A 446 17.83 -12.97 24.84
N LEU A 447 16.54 -13.15 24.60
CA LEU A 447 15.44 -12.39 25.19
C LEU A 447 14.49 -13.33 25.93
N GLY A 448 13.88 -12.88 27.02
CA GLY A 448 12.82 -13.60 27.72
C GLY A 448 13.28 -14.58 28.81
N GLU A 449 14.59 -14.71 29.04
CA GLU A 449 15.12 -15.57 30.10
C GLU A 449 14.69 -15.11 31.50
N ARG A 450 14.18 -16.06 32.28
CA ARG A 450 13.96 -15.87 33.72
C ARG A 450 15.26 -16.23 34.44
N LYS A 451 15.89 -15.28 35.14
CA LYS A 451 17.06 -15.61 35.99
C LYS A 451 16.62 -16.41 37.22
N GLU A 452 17.30 -17.51 37.49
CA GLU A 452 17.05 -18.42 38.62
C GLU A 452 17.29 -17.77 40.01
N ASP A 453 18.07 -16.68 40.09
CA ASP A 453 18.60 -16.16 41.36
C ASP A 453 17.84 -14.96 41.98
N GLY A 454 16.68 -14.55 41.45
CA GLY A 454 15.93 -13.40 41.99
C GLY A 454 16.68 -12.05 41.94
N LYS A 455 17.82 -11.98 41.26
CA LYS A 455 18.55 -10.73 40.96
C LYS A 455 18.02 -10.11 39.66
N PRO A 456 18.00 -8.77 39.53
CA PRO A 456 17.60 -8.12 38.28
C PRO A 456 18.46 -8.62 37.11
N GLY A 457 17.83 -9.35 36.19
CA GLY A 457 18.39 -9.57 34.86
C GLY A 457 18.28 -8.29 34.05
N ILE A 458 19.17 -8.13 33.07
CA ILE A 458 18.95 -7.15 32.02
C ILE A 458 17.88 -7.80 31.14
N GLY A 459 16.62 -7.38 31.30
CA GLY A 459 15.52 -7.87 30.49
C GLY A 459 14.31 -8.41 31.27
N ARG A 460 13.16 -8.36 30.59
CA ARG A 460 11.86 -8.86 31.04
C ARG A 460 11.66 -10.30 30.56
N SER A 461 10.89 -11.09 31.29
CA SER A 461 10.45 -12.43 30.86
C SER A 461 8.98 -12.40 30.45
N TRP A 462 8.60 -13.19 29.46
CA TRP A 462 7.23 -13.35 29.00
C TRP A 462 6.81 -14.82 29.11
N THR A 463 5.53 -15.04 29.38
CA THR A 463 4.90 -16.35 29.40
C THR A 463 3.71 -16.33 28.47
N ILE A 464 3.44 -17.45 27.80
CA ILE A 464 2.27 -17.59 26.94
C ILE A 464 1.00 -17.59 27.79
N GLY A 465 -0.04 -16.95 27.26
CA GLY A 465 -1.35 -16.83 27.89
C GLY A 465 -2.44 -16.61 26.83
N PRO A 466 -3.72 -16.61 27.23
CA PRO A 466 -4.83 -16.44 26.30
C PRO A 466 -4.87 -15.00 25.72
N PRO A 467 -5.40 -14.82 24.49
CA PRO A 467 -6.01 -15.83 23.62
C PRO A 467 -4.99 -16.68 22.85
N TYR A 468 -5.25 -17.98 22.74
CA TYR A 468 -4.39 -18.93 22.04
C TYR A 468 -4.70 -19.02 20.54
N GLY A 469 -3.70 -19.37 19.73
CA GLY A 469 -3.86 -19.59 18.31
C GLY A 469 -2.52 -19.58 17.56
N THR A 470 -2.55 -19.24 16.28
CA THR A 470 -1.32 -19.00 15.53
C THR A 470 -0.98 -17.51 15.63
N GLU A 471 0.09 -17.18 16.34
CA GLU A 471 0.59 -15.82 16.57
C GLU A 471 1.92 -15.62 15.82
N MET A 472 2.45 -14.40 15.78
CA MET A 472 3.60 -14.08 14.92
C MET A 472 4.67 -13.24 15.62
N LEU A 473 5.90 -13.73 15.60
CA LEU A 473 7.10 -12.97 15.94
C LEU A 473 7.63 -12.27 14.69
N LEU A 474 7.99 -11.00 14.84
CA LEU A 474 8.64 -10.20 13.80
C LEU A 474 9.86 -9.52 14.41
N THR A 475 11.04 -9.80 13.85
CA THR A 475 12.28 -9.10 14.19
C THR A 475 12.77 -8.33 12.99
N ILE A 476 13.04 -7.05 13.18
CA ILE A 476 13.55 -6.13 12.17
C ILE A 476 14.91 -5.63 12.63
N ALA A 477 15.88 -5.61 11.72
CA ALA A 477 17.23 -5.15 11.98
C ALA A 477 17.61 -4.04 10.99
N THR A 478 17.95 -2.87 11.53
CA THR A 478 18.31 -1.67 10.77
C THR A 478 19.69 -1.15 11.16
N ALA A 479 20.30 -0.27 10.36
CA ALA A 479 21.60 0.33 10.69
C ALA A 479 21.51 1.38 11.82
N ALA A 480 20.36 2.02 11.96
CA ALA A 480 20.03 3.01 13.00
C ALA A 480 18.69 2.64 13.67
N PRO A 481 18.38 3.17 14.85
CA PRO A 481 17.11 2.90 15.53
C PRO A 481 15.92 3.17 14.60
N LEU A 482 15.01 2.20 14.49
CA LEU A 482 13.88 2.27 13.56
C LEU A 482 12.89 3.39 13.93
N PHE A 483 12.65 3.57 15.24
CA PHE A 483 11.80 4.63 15.77
C PHE A 483 12.62 5.67 16.54
N PRO A 484 12.29 6.97 16.42
CA PRO A 484 12.99 8.04 17.13
C PRO A 484 12.66 8.07 18.63
N THR A 485 11.51 7.53 19.01
CA THR A 485 11.04 7.41 20.39
C THR A 485 10.56 6.00 20.62
N GLN A 486 10.70 5.53 21.85
CA GLN A 486 10.18 4.23 22.26
C GLN A 486 8.66 4.15 22.06
N ARG A 487 8.19 3.03 21.53
CA ARG A 487 6.76 2.71 21.38
C ARG A 487 6.15 2.32 22.73
N PRO A 488 4.82 2.41 22.91
CA PRO A 488 4.15 1.78 24.04
C PRO A 488 4.52 0.30 24.16
N GLU A 489 4.37 -0.32 25.33
CA GLU A 489 4.71 -1.74 25.48
C GLU A 489 3.77 -2.65 24.66
N GLN A 490 2.50 -2.25 24.56
CA GLN A 490 1.49 -2.88 23.74
C GLN A 490 0.64 -1.82 23.06
N GLU A 491 0.27 -2.04 21.81
CA GLU A 491 -0.60 -1.16 21.04
C GLU A 491 -1.38 -1.93 19.95
N PRO A 492 -2.41 -1.33 19.33
CA PRO A 492 -3.11 -1.95 18.22
C PRO A 492 -2.17 -2.20 17.03
N ALA A 493 -2.23 -3.39 16.44
CA ALA A 493 -1.36 -3.75 15.31
C ALA A 493 -1.50 -2.78 14.14
N ALA A 494 -2.70 -2.23 13.91
CA ALA A 494 -2.93 -1.25 12.85
C ALA A 494 -2.11 0.04 13.04
N ASP A 495 -2.02 0.55 14.26
CA ASP A 495 -1.29 1.78 14.59
C ASP A 495 0.23 1.54 14.49
N TYR A 496 0.68 0.38 14.96
CA TYR A 496 2.07 -0.04 14.81
C TYR A 496 2.47 -0.17 13.33
N LEU A 497 1.67 -0.86 12.52
CA LEU A 497 1.99 -1.10 11.12
C LEU A 497 2.02 0.17 10.28
N SER A 498 1.14 1.12 10.56
CA SER A 498 1.21 2.44 9.93
C SER A 498 2.53 3.15 10.27
N ALA A 499 2.93 3.13 11.55
CA ALA A 499 4.17 3.76 11.98
C ALA A 499 5.42 3.02 11.45
N LEU A 500 5.35 1.70 11.35
CA LEU A 500 6.42 0.86 10.83
C LEU A 500 6.66 1.13 9.34
N ALA A 501 5.60 1.18 8.52
CA ALA A 501 5.72 1.50 7.10
C ALA A 501 6.37 2.88 6.90
N ASP A 502 5.92 3.87 7.67
CA ASP A 502 6.48 5.22 7.69
C ASP A 502 7.96 5.24 8.13
N ALA A 503 8.34 4.43 9.13
CA ALA A 503 9.70 4.34 9.62
C ALA A 503 10.64 3.71 8.60
N LEU A 504 10.23 2.62 7.96
CA LEU A 504 10.99 1.95 6.91
C LEU A 504 11.16 2.85 5.68
N ALA A 505 10.11 3.59 5.28
CA ALA A 505 10.15 4.52 4.16
C ALA A 505 11.04 5.75 4.39
N ARG A 506 11.37 6.07 5.65
CA ARG A 506 12.28 7.17 6.03
C ARG A 506 13.74 6.74 6.16
N LEU A 507 14.05 5.46 6.01
CA LEU A 507 15.43 5.01 6.03
C LEU A 507 16.21 5.69 4.89
N PRO A 508 17.45 6.18 5.13
CA PRO A 508 18.25 6.79 4.09
C PRO A 508 18.50 5.83 2.92
N ASP A 509 18.44 6.33 1.69
CA ASP A 509 18.67 5.52 0.48
C ASP A 509 20.09 4.91 0.43
N ASP A 510 21.06 5.53 1.13
CA ASP A 510 22.45 5.07 1.25
C ASP A 510 22.69 4.15 2.45
N ALA A 511 21.69 3.94 3.32
CA ALA A 511 21.81 3.05 4.46
C ALA A 511 21.80 1.57 4.00
N PRO A 512 22.47 0.66 4.74
CA PRO A 512 22.31 -0.77 4.53
C PRO A 512 20.83 -1.16 4.61
N ALA A 513 20.38 -2.01 3.67
CA ALA A 513 19.00 -2.48 3.60
C ALA A 513 18.51 -3.01 4.97
N ALA A 514 17.27 -2.68 5.34
CA ALA A 514 16.64 -3.30 6.50
C ALA A 514 16.54 -4.82 6.29
N LEU A 515 16.70 -5.60 7.36
CA LEU A 515 16.51 -7.04 7.35
C LEU A 515 15.33 -7.39 8.25
N ALA A 516 14.63 -8.47 7.93
CA ALA A 516 13.61 -9.01 8.80
C ALA A 516 13.69 -10.54 8.90
N ASP A 517 13.32 -11.06 10.06
CA ASP A 517 12.98 -12.47 10.29
C ASP A 517 11.57 -12.51 10.89
N ALA A 518 10.70 -13.35 10.34
CA ALA A 518 9.33 -13.50 10.81
C ALA A 518 9.04 -14.97 11.05
N ARG A 519 8.35 -15.27 12.15
CA ARG A 519 8.02 -16.64 12.55
C ARG A 519 6.62 -16.73 13.09
N PHE A 520 5.89 -17.73 12.65
CA PHE A 520 4.64 -18.10 13.31
C PHE A 520 4.92 -19.04 14.47
N ILE A 521 4.16 -18.85 15.53
CA ILE A 521 4.16 -19.67 16.73
C ILE A 521 2.73 -20.11 16.99
N LYS A 522 2.57 -21.36 17.40
CA LYS A 522 1.29 -21.94 17.75
C LYS A 522 1.19 -21.97 19.26
N THR A 523 0.25 -21.21 19.81
CA THR A 523 -0.05 -21.16 21.23
C THR A 523 -1.28 -22.01 21.56
N GLY A 524 -1.25 -22.69 22.71
CA GLY A 524 -2.30 -23.59 23.18
C GLY A 524 -2.60 -23.46 24.68
N PRO A 525 -3.76 -23.94 25.14
CA PRO A 525 -4.12 -24.00 26.55
C PRO A 525 -3.37 -25.07 27.34
#